data_AF-A0A7S4L3U4-F1
#
_entry.id   AF-A0A7S4L3U4-F1
#
_cell.length_a   1.000
_cell.length_b   1.000
_cell.length_c   1.000
_cell.angle_alpha   90.00
_cell.angle_beta   90.00
_cell.angle_gamma   90.00
#
_symmetry.space_group_name_H-M   'P 1'
#
loop_
_entity.id
_entity.type
_entity.pdbx_description
1 polymer ?
#
loop_
_entity_poly.entity_id
_entity_poly.type
_entity_poly.pdbx_seq_one_letter_code
_entity_poly.pdbx_strand_id
1 'polypeptide(L)'
;PFSNMARGFRIFDFCGGIMCPCKAVFFALRYPRGTWEFVLVPLTECFVYGLGYSEIGYILLWDGRQVLWTRTVLWLATVPIILNQINGMAAVRIYGVDLNVMQMYFSTLMICFGHTAALTHNQSLKWLFFIIAMAIFGLICFINYHTFTAAEKHYKESGSEIDLIIAKRIRLLAVIFFTSWTMYPLFFVLSVEGACVASESVILVCFALADLLSKNVFGVLFWDTLWNLQDGKWSSYGTVTFFKTTDSVTKTAISTAMEEEFAKQKASRSDNPPAQYPFALPDAENSIEQELSQLKQMNHTMMATRQFSSLDHLNDFEHSDQRYAPGVNAMPNGSPGSAGSQGVENPVQLSAITKTGAIHSMDDVVDHVRSLNQALSDLLVTDDQPIRPPR
;
A
#
# COMPACT_ATOMS: atom_id res chain seq x y z
N PRO A 1 26.06 -11.96 -27.35
CA PRO A 1 25.78 -12.06 -25.90
C PRO A 1 24.58 -11.21 -25.42
N PHE A 2 24.53 -9.91 -25.75
CA PHE A 2 23.45 -9.01 -25.30
C PHE A 2 22.04 -9.33 -25.85
N SER A 3 21.93 -9.96 -27.03
CA SER A 3 20.64 -10.34 -27.62
C SER A 3 19.88 -11.41 -26.84
N ASN A 4 20.58 -12.31 -26.14
CA ASN A 4 19.96 -13.39 -25.38
C ASN A 4 19.40 -12.88 -24.04
N MET A 5 20.09 -11.95 -23.39
CA MET A 5 19.64 -11.35 -22.13
C MET A 5 18.40 -10.46 -22.35
N ALA A 6 18.39 -9.64 -23.40
CA ALA A 6 17.22 -8.84 -23.77
C ALA A 6 16.00 -9.73 -24.11
N ARG A 7 16.23 -10.87 -24.77
CA ARG A 7 15.16 -11.85 -25.04
C ARG A 7 14.64 -12.49 -23.76
N GLY A 8 15.53 -12.89 -22.84
CA GLY A 8 15.14 -13.46 -21.54
C GLY A 8 14.28 -12.49 -20.72
N PHE A 9 14.65 -11.21 -20.71
CA PHE A 9 13.87 -10.17 -20.04
C PHE A 9 12.46 -10.02 -20.62
N ARG A 10 12.33 -9.93 -21.96
CA ARG A 10 11.02 -9.87 -22.61
C ARG A 10 10.16 -11.10 -22.33
N ILE A 11 10.77 -12.29 -22.25
CA ILE A 11 10.04 -13.51 -21.86
C ILE A 11 9.53 -13.37 -20.41
N PHE A 12 10.34 -12.81 -19.51
CA PHE A 12 9.93 -12.58 -18.12
C PHE A 12 8.75 -11.61 -18.03
N ASP A 13 8.82 -10.46 -18.71
CA ASP A 13 7.73 -9.47 -18.75
C ASP A 13 6.46 -10.07 -19.37
N PHE A 14 6.59 -10.87 -20.44
CA PHE A 14 5.46 -11.56 -21.04
C PHE A 14 4.82 -12.55 -20.06
N CYS A 15 5.62 -13.35 -19.36
CA CYS A 15 5.13 -14.26 -18.32
C CYS A 15 4.43 -13.51 -17.19
N GLY A 16 4.98 -12.38 -16.73
CA GLY A 16 4.33 -11.50 -15.75
C GLY A 16 3.00 -10.95 -16.27
N GLY A 17 2.98 -10.48 -17.51
CA GLY A 17 1.79 -10.00 -18.22
C GLY A 17 0.69 -11.05 -18.39
N ILE A 18 1.00 -12.35 -18.38
CA ILE A 18 0.00 -13.44 -18.40
C ILE A 18 -0.40 -13.89 -17.00
N MET A 19 0.56 -14.01 -16.07
CA MET A 19 0.30 -14.46 -14.71
C MET A 19 -0.65 -13.51 -13.97
N CYS A 20 -0.42 -12.20 -14.09
CA CYS A 20 -1.20 -11.17 -13.43
C CYS A 20 -2.70 -11.15 -13.81
N PRO A 21 -3.12 -11.22 -15.09
CA PRO A 21 -4.54 -11.31 -15.44
C PRO A 21 -5.15 -12.67 -15.04
N CYS A 22 -4.41 -13.78 -15.11
CA CYS A 22 -4.89 -15.06 -14.56
C CYS A 22 -5.20 -14.94 -13.07
N LYS A 23 -4.34 -14.26 -12.30
CA LYS A 23 -4.57 -13.95 -10.88
C LYS A 23 -5.76 -13.02 -10.67
N ALA A 24 -5.92 -11.98 -11.50
CA ALA A 24 -7.09 -11.09 -11.44
C ALA A 24 -8.39 -11.87 -11.67
N VAL A 25 -8.43 -12.73 -12.69
CA VAL A 25 -9.58 -13.60 -12.98
C VAL A 25 -9.84 -14.56 -11.82
N PHE A 26 -8.81 -15.18 -11.26
CA PHE A 26 -8.91 -16.05 -10.10
C PHE A 26 -9.59 -15.37 -8.89
N PHE A 27 -9.29 -14.10 -8.62
CA PHE A 27 -9.95 -13.35 -7.54
C PHE A 27 -11.35 -12.86 -7.92
N ALA A 28 -11.56 -12.43 -9.17
CA ALA A 28 -12.87 -12.02 -9.66
C ALA A 28 -13.89 -13.18 -9.59
N LEU A 29 -13.47 -14.39 -9.94
CA LEU A 29 -14.31 -15.60 -9.85
C LEU A 29 -14.66 -16.01 -8.41
N ARG A 30 -14.00 -15.44 -7.40
CA ARG A 30 -14.30 -15.70 -5.99
C ARG A 30 -15.27 -14.71 -5.37
N TYR A 31 -15.84 -13.78 -6.15
CA TYR A 31 -16.91 -12.91 -5.68
C TYR A 31 -18.05 -13.74 -5.04
N PRO A 32 -18.55 -13.38 -3.84
CA PRO A 32 -18.30 -12.15 -3.09
C PRO A 32 -17.11 -12.20 -2.11
N ARG A 33 -16.35 -13.31 -2.06
CA ARG A 33 -15.21 -13.53 -1.15
C ARG A 33 -13.91 -12.90 -1.68
N GLY A 34 -13.92 -11.58 -1.81
CA GLY A 34 -12.75 -10.82 -2.24
C GLY A 34 -13.01 -9.32 -2.17
N THR A 35 -12.01 -8.57 -1.74
CA THR A 35 -12.02 -7.12 -1.86
C THR A 35 -11.46 -6.71 -3.23
N TRP A 36 -11.87 -5.55 -3.75
CA TRP A 36 -11.55 -5.10 -5.11
C TRP A 36 -10.04 -4.92 -5.34
N GLU A 37 -9.27 -4.67 -4.27
CA GLU A 37 -7.82 -4.49 -4.29
C GLU A 37 -7.10 -5.73 -4.83
N PHE A 38 -7.60 -6.94 -4.52
CA PHE A 38 -7.01 -8.19 -5.01
C PHE A 38 -7.16 -8.35 -6.53
N VAL A 39 -8.17 -7.72 -7.12
CA VAL A 39 -8.36 -7.70 -8.57
C VAL A 39 -7.58 -6.55 -9.21
N LEU A 40 -7.62 -5.36 -8.62
CA LEU A 40 -6.99 -4.18 -9.21
C LEU A 40 -5.45 -4.29 -9.24
N VAL A 41 -4.81 -4.71 -8.15
CA VAL A 41 -3.34 -4.75 -8.09
C VAL A 41 -2.76 -5.62 -9.21
N PRO A 42 -3.20 -6.88 -9.42
CA PRO A 42 -2.72 -7.68 -10.55
C PRO A 42 -3.07 -7.07 -11.91
N LEU A 43 -4.22 -6.40 -12.09
CA LEU A 43 -4.53 -5.73 -13.36
C LEU A 43 -3.53 -4.60 -13.68
N THR A 44 -3.14 -3.82 -12.67
CA THR A 44 -2.12 -2.77 -12.87
C THR A 44 -0.74 -3.35 -13.19
N GLU A 45 -0.37 -4.49 -12.60
CA GLU A 45 0.86 -5.20 -12.96
C GLU A 45 0.79 -5.76 -14.39
N CYS A 46 -0.32 -6.37 -14.78
CA CYS A 46 -0.57 -6.85 -16.14
C CYS A 46 -0.32 -5.74 -17.16
N PHE A 47 -0.85 -4.54 -16.90
CA PHE A 47 -0.69 -3.39 -17.76
C PHE A 47 0.79 -2.99 -17.89
N VAL A 48 1.51 -2.89 -16.78
CA VAL A 48 2.90 -2.42 -16.76
C VAL A 48 3.87 -3.44 -17.34
N TYR A 49 3.69 -4.73 -17.06
CA TYR A 49 4.48 -5.79 -17.68
C TYR A 49 4.18 -5.91 -19.19
N GLY A 50 2.93 -5.67 -19.62
CA GLY A 50 2.58 -5.59 -21.04
C GLY A 50 3.26 -4.41 -21.75
N LEU A 51 3.34 -3.25 -21.10
CA LEU A 51 4.11 -2.11 -21.60
C LEU A 51 5.61 -2.40 -21.63
N GLY A 52 6.16 -3.02 -20.58
CA GLY A 52 7.56 -3.44 -20.48
C GLY A 52 7.96 -4.41 -21.60
N TYR A 53 7.12 -5.40 -21.90
CA TYR A 53 7.30 -6.31 -23.03
C TYR A 53 7.39 -5.57 -24.37
N SER A 54 6.61 -4.50 -24.52
CA SER A 54 6.59 -3.66 -25.73
C SER A 54 7.72 -2.63 -25.76
N GLU A 55 8.60 -2.62 -24.75
CA GLU A 55 9.66 -1.62 -24.53
C GLU A 55 9.11 -0.19 -24.38
N ILE A 56 7.84 -0.08 -23.98
CA ILE A 56 7.16 1.17 -23.69
C ILE A 56 7.22 1.39 -22.18
N GLY A 57 7.62 2.58 -21.76
CA GLY A 57 7.55 2.97 -20.35
C GLY A 57 8.75 3.71 -19.80
N TYR A 58 9.70 4.03 -20.67
CA TYR A 58 10.81 4.90 -20.37
C TYR A 58 10.53 6.33 -20.82
N ILE A 59 11.00 7.29 -20.03
CA ILE A 59 11.11 8.69 -20.46
C ILE A 59 12.59 8.99 -20.69
N LEU A 60 12.90 9.52 -21.87
CA LEU A 60 14.23 10.05 -22.19
C LEU A 60 14.33 11.48 -21.66
N LEU A 61 15.27 11.70 -20.75
CA LEU A 61 15.57 13.02 -20.21
C LEU A 61 16.45 13.82 -21.19
N TRP A 62 16.47 15.14 -21.00
CA TRP A 62 17.26 16.06 -21.83
C TRP A 62 18.77 15.77 -21.80
N ASP A 63 19.26 15.13 -20.75
CA ASP A 63 20.66 14.73 -20.57
C ASP A 63 20.97 13.32 -21.13
N GLY A 64 20.02 12.71 -21.82
CA GLY A 64 20.16 11.40 -22.46
C GLY A 64 19.94 10.20 -21.53
N ARG A 65 19.68 10.41 -20.24
CA ARG A 65 19.33 9.32 -19.32
C ARG A 65 17.91 8.82 -19.58
N GLN A 66 17.72 7.52 -19.43
CA GLN A 66 16.39 6.90 -19.43
C GLN A 66 15.94 6.68 -17.99
N VAL A 67 14.70 7.04 -17.69
CA VAL A 67 14.06 6.81 -16.39
C VAL A 67 12.83 5.94 -16.60
N LEU A 68 12.67 4.93 -15.75
CA LEU A 68 11.55 4.01 -15.88
C LEU A 68 10.28 4.60 -15.25
N TRP A 69 9.50 5.28 -16.09
CA TRP A 69 8.32 6.02 -15.69
C TRP A 69 7.12 5.13 -15.34
N THR A 70 6.83 4.11 -16.14
CA THR A 70 5.65 3.25 -15.93
C THR A 70 5.65 2.57 -14.58
N ARG A 71 6.82 2.17 -14.08
CA ARG A 71 6.96 1.57 -12.75
C ARG A 71 6.69 2.57 -11.62
N THR A 72 7.08 3.83 -11.79
CA THR A 72 6.77 4.87 -10.81
C THR A 72 5.26 5.10 -10.73
N VAL A 73 4.59 5.20 -11.89
CA VAL A 73 3.12 5.34 -11.95
C VAL A 73 2.42 4.11 -11.33
N LEU A 74 2.93 2.91 -11.60
CA LEU A 74 2.44 1.69 -10.97
C LEU A 74 2.53 1.76 -9.44
N TRP A 75 3.67 2.20 -8.92
CA TRP A 75 3.86 2.31 -7.47
C TRP A 75 2.90 3.33 -6.86
N LEU A 76 2.68 4.48 -7.50
CA LEU A 76 1.71 5.47 -7.05
C LEU A 76 0.29 4.89 -6.96
N ALA A 77 -0.07 3.98 -7.88
CA ALA A 77 -1.36 3.31 -7.85
C ALA A 77 -1.43 2.17 -6.82
N THR A 78 -0.38 1.34 -6.71
CA THR A 78 -0.44 0.06 -5.96
C THR A 78 0.00 0.17 -4.51
N VAL A 79 1.02 1.00 -4.21
CA VAL A 79 1.61 1.08 -2.88
C VAL A 79 0.57 1.59 -1.85
N PRO A 80 -0.17 2.70 -2.07
CA PRO A 80 -1.19 3.13 -1.11
C PRO A 80 -2.28 2.08 -0.89
N ILE A 81 -2.64 1.32 -1.94
CA ILE A 81 -3.66 0.28 -1.88
C ILE A 81 -3.21 -0.89 -1.00
N ILE A 82 -2.01 -1.41 -1.22
CA ILE A 82 -1.46 -2.54 -0.43
C ILE A 82 -1.31 -2.13 1.03
N LEU A 83 -0.85 -0.91 1.28
CA LEU A 83 -0.73 -0.36 2.63
C LEU A 83 -2.09 -0.22 3.31
N ASN A 84 -3.13 0.18 2.57
CA ASN A 84 -4.50 0.22 3.08
C ASN A 84 -5.03 -1.17 3.46
N GLN A 85 -4.65 -2.24 2.75
CA GLN A 85 -5.00 -3.60 3.15
C GLN A 85 -4.35 -3.98 4.49
N ILE A 86 -3.07 -3.65 4.68
CA ILE A 86 -2.34 -3.89 5.93
C ILE A 86 -2.95 -3.12 7.11
N ASN A 87 -3.38 -1.88 6.86
CA ASN A 87 -4.04 -1.04 7.87
C ASN A 87 -5.29 -1.67 8.49
N GLY A 88 -5.90 -2.65 7.82
CA GLY A 88 -7.05 -3.41 8.33
C GLY A 88 -6.72 -4.37 9.47
N MET A 89 -5.44 -4.72 9.71
CA MET A 89 -5.05 -5.71 10.72
C MET A 89 -4.98 -5.14 12.14
N ALA A 90 -4.49 -3.91 12.30
CA ALA A 90 -4.33 -3.25 13.58
C ALA A 90 -4.14 -1.74 13.37
N ALA A 91 -4.62 -0.92 14.30
CA ALA A 91 -4.46 0.54 14.27
C ALA A 91 -3.21 0.97 15.04
N VAL A 92 -2.40 1.85 14.46
CA VAL A 92 -1.25 2.46 15.11
C VAL A 92 -1.51 3.95 15.28
N ARG A 93 -1.50 4.42 16.53
CA ARG A 93 -1.81 5.80 16.89
C ARG A 93 -0.66 6.46 17.63
N ILE A 94 -0.39 7.73 17.33
CA ILE A 94 0.56 8.56 18.08
C ILE A 94 -0.15 9.86 18.45
N TYR A 95 -0.17 10.20 19.74
CA TYR A 95 -0.89 11.39 20.26
C TYR A 95 -2.36 11.47 19.82
N GLY A 96 -3.02 10.32 19.67
CA GLY A 96 -4.42 10.24 19.20
C GLY A 96 -4.60 10.38 17.68
N VAL A 97 -3.53 10.63 16.91
CA VAL A 97 -3.56 10.64 15.44
C VAL A 97 -3.40 9.21 14.91
N ASP A 98 -4.27 8.80 14.00
CA ASP A 98 -4.22 7.50 13.34
C ASP A 98 -3.18 7.50 12.21
N LEU A 99 -2.07 6.79 12.42
CA LEU A 99 -0.98 6.74 11.46
C LEU A 99 -1.27 5.85 10.27
N ASN A 100 -2.24 4.93 10.38
CA ASN A 100 -2.61 4.03 9.30
C ASN A 100 -3.07 4.84 8.08
N VAL A 101 -3.97 5.81 8.30
CA VAL A 101 -4.45 6.70 7.23
C VAL A 101 -3.31 7.57 6.68
N MET A 102 -2.44 8.06 7.56
CA MET A 102 -1.28 8.88 7.16
C MET A 102 -0.29 8.11 6.27
N GLN A 103 -0.21 6.78 6.43
CA GLN A 103 0.66 5.92 5.66
C GLN A 103 0.41 5.98 4.15
N MET A 104 -0.86 6.17 3.73
CA MET A 104 -1.19 6.35 2.31
C MET A 104 -0.53 7.61 1.75
N TYR A 105 -0.63 8.74 2.46
CA TYR A 105 0.02 9.99 2.07
C TYR A 105 1.54 9.90 2.10
N PHE A 106 2.11 9.29 3.15
CA PHE A 106 3.54 9.05 3.24
C PHE A 106 4.05 8.21 2.07
N SER A 107 3.30 7.21 1.64
CA SER A 107 3.71 6.37 0.51
C SER A 107 3.77 7.14 -0.80
N THR A 108 2.79 8.02 -1.07
CA THR A 108 2.81 8.91 -2.23
C THR A 108 4.00 9.87 -2.17
N LEU A 109 4.25 10.51 -1.02
CA LEU A 109 5.39 11.40 -0.85
C LEU A 109 6.73 10.68 -1.04
N MET A 110 6.89 9.50 -0.45
CA MET A 110 8.07 8.65 -0.61
C MET A 110 8.36 8.37 -2.09
N ILE A 111 7.34 7.98 -2.86
CA ILE A 111 7.50 7.69 -4.29
C ILE A 111 7.83 8.96 -5.07
N CYS A 112 7.16 10.08 -4.80
CA CYS A 112 7.45 11.36 -5.44
C CYS A 112 8.90 11.81 -5.21
N PHE A 113 9.40 11.72 -3.97
CA PHE A 113 10.80 12.06 -3.67
C PHE A 113 11.78 11.07 -4.30
N GLY A 114 11.50 9.77 -4.27
CA GLY A 114 12.33 8.75 -4.92
C GLY A 114 12.40 8.97 -6.44
N HIS A 115 11.27 9.28 -7.08
CA HIS A 115 11.24 9.58 -8.50
C HIS A 115 11.95 10.89 -8.84
N THR A 116 11.78 11.93 -8.00
CA THR A 116 12.52 13.19 -8.16
C THR A 116 14.03 12.96 -8.07
N ALA A 117 14.49 12.06 -7.19
CA ALA A 117 15.89 11.65 -7.14
C ALA A 117 16.35 11.01 -8.46
N ALA A 118 15.55 10.13 -9.06
CA ALA A 118 15.84 9.50 -10.36
C ALA A 118 15.99 10.53 -11.48
N LEU A 119 15.10 11.53 -11.52
CA LEU A 119 15.09 12.58 -12.54
C LEU A 119 16.26 13.56 -12.39
N THR A 120 16.75 13.77 -11.17
CA THR A 120 17.73 14.82 -10.87
C THR A 120 19.12 14.51 -11.43
N HIS A 121 19.66 15.44 -12.22
CA HIS A 121 21.03 15.35 -12.76
C HIS A 121 22.12 15.66 -11.72
N ASN A 122 21.85 16.61 -10.80
CA ASN A 122 22.79 16.98 -9.75
C ASN A 122 22.91 15.87 -8.69
N GLN A 123 24.11 15.31 -8.54
CA GLN A 123 24.35 14.17 -7.66
C GLN A 123 24.03 14.46 -6.18
N SER A 124 24.34 15.66 -5.68
CA SER A 124 24.04 16.03 -4.29
C SER A 124 22.53 16.11 -4.03
N LEU A 125 21.78 16.71 -4.96
CA LEU A 125 20.32 16.81 -4.86
C LEU A 125 19.64 15.44 -5.00
N LYS A 126 20.17 14.57 -5.86
CA LYS A 126 19.71 13.18 -5.99
C LYS A 126 19.76 12.46 -4.63
N TRP A 127 20.91 12.48 -3.97
CA TRP A 127 21.05 11.81 -2.67
C TRP A 127 20.23 12.49 -1.57
N LEU A 128 20.07 13.82 -1.61
CA LEU A 128 19.17 14.53 -0.69
C LEU A 128 17.73 14.02 -0.83
N PHE A 129 17.17 13.99 -2.05
CA PHE A 129 15.81 13.50 -2.28
C PHE A 129 15.67 12.01 -1.94
N PHE A 130 16.68 11.19 -2.23
CA PHE A 130 16.71 9.80 -1.84
C PHE A 130 16.68 9.62 -0.31
N ILE A 131 17.48 10.39 0.44
CA ILE A 131 17.49 10.34 1.91
C ILE A 131 16.14 10.74 2.50
N ILE A 132 15.49 11.76 1.94
CA ILE A 132 14.14 12.17 2.34
C ILE A 132 13.15 11.03 2.08
N ALA A 133 13.19 10.41 0.89
CA ALA A 133 12.34 9.26 0.59
C ALA A 133 12.60 8.09 1.55
N MET A 134 13.86 7.81 1.89
CA MET A 134 14.24 6.75 2.84
C MET A 134 13.77 7.04 4.27
N ALA A 135 13.77 8.30 4.71
CA ALA A 135 13.23 8.67 6.02
C ALA A 135 11.71 8.40 6.08
N ILE A 136 10.99 8.73 5.01
CA ILE A 136 9.55 8.46 4.90
C ILE A 136 9.30 6.94 4.80
N PHE A 137 10.10 6.20 4.04
CA PHE A 137 10.05 4.74 3.99
C PHE A 137 10.28 4.11 5.37
N GLY A 138 11.25 4.63 6.14
CA GLY A 138 11.49 4.21 7.52
C GLY A 138 10.27 4.39 8.42
N LEU A 139 9.53 5.50 8.26
CA LEU A 139 8.28 5.73 8.98
C LEU A 139 7.18 4.73 8.56
N ILE A 140 7.04 4.44 7.27
CA ILE A 140 6.13 3.40 6.78
C ILE A 140 6.49 2.04 7.37
N CYS A 141 7.77 1.66 7.36
CA CYS A 141 8.24 0.42 7.95
C CYS A 141 7.95 0.36 9.46
N PHE A 142 8.13 1.45 10.19
CA PHE A 142 7.80 1.55 11.61
C PHE A 142 6.32 1.29 11.88
N ILE A 143 5.41 1.94 11.13
CA ILE A 143 3.96 1.76 11.30
C ILE A 143 3.56 0.31 11.00
N ASN A 144 4.03 -0.26 9.88
CA ASN A 144 3.71 -1.63 9.51
C ASN A 144 4.30 -2.65 10.49
N TYR A 145 5.49 -2.40 11.04
CA TYR A 145 6.11 -3.30 12.02
C TYR A 145 5.22 -3.43 13.27
N HIS A 146 4.73 -2.30 13.77
CA HIS A 146 3.82 -2.30 14.91
C HIS A 146 2.44 -2.87 14.57
N THR A 147 1.96 -2.66 13.34
CA THR A 147 0.70 -3.25 12.84
C THR A 147 0.78 -4.78 12.83
N PHE A 148 1.81 -5.35 12.18
CA PHE A 148 2.02 -6.80 12.12
C PHE A 148 2.25 -7.41 13.52
N THR A 149 3.08 -6.78 14.34
CA THR A 149 3.39 -7.29 15.69
C THR A 149 2.17 -7.29 16.60
N ALA A 150 1.33 -6.24 16.55
CA ALA A 150 0.11 -6.17 17.33
C ALA A 150 -0.93 -7.19 16.89
N ALA A 151 -1.10 -7.35 15.58
CA ALA A 151 -1.99 -8.36 15.02
C ALA A 151 -1.53 -9.78 15.40
N GLU A 152 -0.25 -10.10 15.21
CA GLU A 152 0.32 -11.40 15.58
C GLU A 152 0.13 -11.70 17.08
N LYS A 153 0.44 -10.73 17.94
CA LYS A 153 0.30 -10.88 19.39
C LYS A 153 -1.14 -11.18 19.79
N HIS A 154 -2.11 -10.48 19.21
CA HIS A 154 -3.52 -10.69 19.52
C HIS A 154 -3.97 -12.13 19.25
N TYR A 155 -3.67 -12.67 18.07
CA TYR A 155 -4.06 -14.03 17.72
C TYR A 155 -3.33 -15.08 18.59
N LYS A 156 -2.09 -14.82 18.99
CA LYS A 156 -1.40 -15.69 19.95
C LYS A 156 -2.05 -15.72 21.34
N GLU A 157 -2.56 -14.59 21.81
CA GLU A 157 -3.19 -14.49 23.12
C GLU A 157 -4.56 -15.19 23.19
N SER A 158 -5.28 -15.28 22.07
CA SER A 158 -6.55 -16.03 21.98
C SER A 158 -6.36 -17.52 22.28
N GLY A 159 -5.22 -18.09 21.86
CA GLY A 159 -4.83 -19.47 22.18
C GLY A 159 -5.59 -20.57 21.44
N SER A 160 -6.53 -20.24 20.54
CA SER A 160 -7.18 -21.24 19.69
C SER A 160 -6.23 -21.76 18.61
N GLU A 161 -6.42 -23.00 18.15
CA GLU A 161 -5.57 -23.62 17.13
C GLU A 161 -5.58 -22.81 15.82
N ILE A 162 -6.75 -22.31 15.41
CA ILE A 162 -6.89 -21.53 14.18
C ILE A 162 -6.21 -20.16 14.31
N ASP A 163 -6.28 -19.53 15.48
CA ASP A 163 -5.62 -18.24 15.73
C ASP A 163 -4.09 -18.39 15.74
N LEU A 164 -3.56 -19.51 16.23
CA LEU A 164 -2.13 -19.79 16.14
C LEU A 164 -1.66 -19.95 14.68
N ILE A 165 -2.48 -20.55 13.81
CA ILE A 165 -2.20 -20.63 12.37
C ILE A 165 -2.22 -19.23 11.73
N ILE A 166 -3.21 -18.42 12.07
CA ILE A 166 -3.31 -17.03 11.62
C ILE A 166 -2.07 -16.23 12.06
N ALA A 167 -1.65 -16.35 13.32
CA ALA A 167 -0.48 -15.64 13.84
C ALA A 167 0.80 -15.99 13.05
N LYS A 168 0.99 -17.28 12.72
CA LYS A 168 2.11 -17.73 11.87
C LYS A 168 2.05 -17.12 10.47
N ARG A 169 0.86 -17.03 9.87
CA ARG A 169 0.65 -16.42 8.55
C ARG A 169 0.88 -14.91 8.56
N ILE A 170 0.46 -14.21 9.61
CA ILE A 170 0.74 -12.77 9.81
C ILE A 170 2.26 -12.54 9.89
N ARG A 171 2.98 -13.38 10.63
CA ARG A 171 4.45 -13.32 10.69
C ARG A 171 5.08 -13.54 9.31
N LEU A 172 4.61 -14.53 8.55
CA LEU A 172 5.10 -14.79 7.20
C LEU A 172 4.80 -13.59 6.26
N LEU A 173 3.61 -13.01 6.34
CA LEU A 173 3.27 -11.78 5.61
C LEU A 173 4.21 -10.62 5.96
N ALA A 174 4.54 -10.45 7.25
CA ALA A 174 5.49 -9.44 7.69
C ALA A 174 6.89 -9.68 7.10
N VAL A 175 7.39 -10.92 7.13
CA VAL A 175 8.69 -11.28 6.54
C VAL A 175 8.71 -10.98 5.04
N ILE A 176 7.68 -11.41 4.30
CA ILE A 176 7.57 -11.14 2.85
C ILE A 176 7.53 -9.63 2.60
N PHE A 177 6.72 -8.89 3.37
CA PHE A 177 6.62 -7.44 3.25
C PHE A 177 7.98 -6.77 3.43
N PHE A 178 8.64 -6.95 4.59
CA PHE A 178 9.90 -6.25 4.86
C PHE A 178 11.03 -6.68 3.92
N THR A 179 11.13 -7.96 3.59
CA THR A 179 12.19 -8.44 2.68
C THR A 179 11.98 -7.91 1.27
N SER A 180 10.78 -8.03 0.69
CA SER A 180 10.52 -7.57 -0.67
C SER A 180 10.50 -6.04 -0.78
N TRP A 181 10.02 -5.31 0.24
CA TRP A 181 9.93 -3.86 0.18
C TRP A 181 11.29 -3.17 0.35
N THR A 182 12.20 -3.75 1.16
CA THR A 182 13.57 -3.22 1.30
C THR A 182 14.43 -3.45 0.05
N MET A 183 14.04 -4.38 -0.83
CA MET A 183 14.72 -4.57 -2.11
C MET A 183 14.59 -3.37 -3.05
N TYR A 184 13.45 -2.65 -3.06
CA TYR A 184 13.26 -1.51 -3.98
C TYR A 184 14.28 -0.38 -3.80
N PRO A 185 14.51 0.18 -2.58
CA PRO A 185 15.54 1.20 -2.40
C PRO A 185 16.95 0.67 -2.65
N LEU A 186 17.21 -0.62 -2.35
CA LEU A 186 18.48 -1.25 -2.70
C LEU A 186 18.70 -1.28 -4.23
N PHE A 187 17.67 -1.67 -4.98
CA PHE A 187 17.73 -1.71 -6.44
C PHE A 187 17.84 -0.31 -7.03
N PHE A 188 17.19 0.70 -6.45
CA PHE A 188 17.40 2.10 -6.84
C PHE A 188 18.88 2.47 -6.74
N VAL A 189 19.53 2.20 -5.59
CA VAL A 189 20.95 2.49 -5.39
C VAL A 189 21.83 1.76 -6.40
N LEU A 190 21.56 0.48 -6.67
CA LEU A 190 22.34 -0.33 -7.61
C LEU A 190 22.08 0.02 -9.08
N SER A 191 20.91 0.58 -9.39
CA SER A 191 20.49 0.90 -10.75
C SER A 191 21.25 2.07 -11.38
N VAL A 192 21.04 2.25 -12.68
CA VAL A 192 21.48 3.42 -13.47
C VAL A 192 20.94 4.75 -12.93
N GLU A 193 19.83 4.74 -12.18
CA GLU A 193 19.24 5.94 -11.58
C GLU A 193 20.04 6.39 -10.35
N GLY A 194 20.61 5.45 -9.60
CA GLY A 194 21.41 5.67 -8.39
C GLY A 194 22.91 5.76 -8.67
N ALA A 195 23.63 4.68 -8.34
CA ALA A 195 25.08 4.59 -8.43
C ALA A 195 25.60 3.86 -9.67
N CYS A 196 24.72 3.37 -10.55
CA CYS A 196 25.05 2.70 -11.82
C CYS A 196 25.97 1.48 -11.64
N VAL A 197 25.75 0.69 -10.58
CA VAL A 197 26.57 -0.47 -10.22
C VAL A 197 26.18 -1.72 -11.04
N ALA A 198 24.88 -1.88 -11.30
CA ALA A 198 24.33 -3.03 -12.00
C ALA A 198 23.73 -2.60 -13.35
N SER A 199 23.83 -3.49 -14.34
CA SER A 199 23.18 -3.29 -15.64
C SER A 199 21.66 -3.22 -15.47
N GLU A 200 21.02 -2.42 -16.30
CA GLU A 200 19.57 -2.23 -16.28
C GLU A 200 18.80 -3.55 -16.38
N SER A 201 19.19 -4.46 -17.30
CA SER A 201 18.51 -5.75 -17.48
C SER A 201 18.47 -6.60 -16.19
N VAL A 202 19.55 -6.60 -15.42
CA VAL A 202 19.61 -7.32 -14.12
C VAL A 202 18.65 -6.66 -13.12
N ILE A 203 18.68 -5.33 -13.05
CA ILE A 203 17.85 -4.57 -12.12
C ILE A 203 16.35 -4.73 -12.45
N LEU A 204 15.97 -4.78 -13.73
CA LEU A 204 14.58 -5.02 -14.11
C LEU A 204 14.09 -6.39 -13.66
N VAL A 205 14.90 -7.45 -13.81
CA VAL A 205 14.58 -8.79 -13.30
C VAL A 205 14.46 -8.77 -11.77
N CYS A 206 15.37 -8.09 -11.08
CA CYS A 206 15.31 -7.91 -9.63
C CYS A 206 14.02 -7.21 -9.19
N PHE A 207 13.63 -6.12 -9.83
CA PHE A 207 12.35 -5.44 -9.55
C PHE A 207 11.14 -6.34 -9.81
N ALA A 208 11.19 -7.16 -10.86
CA ALA A 208 10.10 -8.05 -11.18
C ALA A 208 9.96 -9.21 -10.16
N LEU A 209 11.09 -9.70 -9.61
CA LEU A 209 11.10 -10.62 -8.48
C LEU A 209 10.56 -9.97 -7.20
N ALA A 210 10.93 -8.70 -6.92
CA ALA A 210 10.39 -7.97 -5.78
C ALA A 210 8.87 -7.79 -5.90
N ASP A 211 8.35 -7.47 -7.10
CA ASP A 211 6.92 -7.38 -7.39
C ASP A 211 6.20 -8.73 -7.26
N LEU A 212 6.84 -9.82 -7.71
CA LEU A 212 6.32 -11.18 -7.50
C LEU A 212 6.12 -11.46 -6.00
N LEU A 213 7.07 -11.09 -5.14
CA LEU A 213 6.95 -11.29 -3.70
C LEU A 213 5.93 -10.34 -3.05
N SER A 214 6.09 -9.04 -3.30
CA SER A 214 5.37 -7.96 -2.58
C SER A 214 3.90 -7.82 -2.99
N LYS A 215 3.53 -8.24 -4.20
CA LYS A 215 2.16 -8.14 -4.74
C LYS A 215 1.57 -9.51 -5.00
N ASN A 216 2.32 -10.41 -5.62
CA ASN A 216 1.80 -11.71 -6.04
C ASN A 216 1.66 -12.69 -4.89
N VAL A 217 2.78 -13.11 -4.30
CA VAL A 217 2.81 -14.02 -3.15
C VAL A 217 2.12 -13.39 -1.95
N PHE A 218 2.45 -12.13 -1.63
CA PHE A 218 1.80 -11.40 -0.54
C PHE A 218 0.28 -11.35 -0.72
N GLY A 219 -0.23 -10.96 -1.89
CA GLY A 219 -1.66 -10.84 -2.14
C GLY A 219 -2.42 -12.16 -2.05
N VAL A 220 -1.83 -13.27 -2.52
CA VAL A 220 -2.44 -14.61 -2.39
C VAL A 220 -2.49 -15.05 -0.94
N LEU A 221 -1.37 -14.93 -0.21
CA LEU A 221 -1.30 -15.33 1.20
C LEU A 221 -2.23 -14.46 2.07
N PHE A 222 -2.30 -13.17 1.79
CA PHE A 222 -3.16 -12.23 2.50
C PHE A 222 -4.63 -12.58 2.24
N TRP A 223 -5.02 -12.77 0.97
CA TRP A 223 -6.39 -13.17 0.62
C TRP A 223 -6.79 -14.50 1.27
N ASP A 224 -5.93 -15.52 1.19
CA ASP A 224 -6.18 -16.85 1.76
C ASP A 224 -6.35 -16.77 3.28
N THR A 225 -5.51 -16.00 3.96
CA THR A 225 -5.60 -15.81 5.42
C THR A 225 -6.88 -15.06 5.79
N LEU A 226 -7.22 -14.00 5.08
CA LEU A 226 -8.39 -13.17 5.40
C LEU A 226 -9.72 -13.87 5.11
N TRP A 227 -9.85 -14.52 3.96
CA TRP A 227 -11.13 -15.06 3.50
C TRP A 227 -11.35 -16.52 3.83
N ASN A 228 -10.30 -17.34 3.89
CA ASN A 228 -10.48 -18.76 4.23
C ASN A 228 -10.36 -19.01 5.74
N LEU A 229 -9.74 -18.13 6.52
CA LEU A 229 -9.62 -18.29 7.97
C LEU A 229 -10.43 -17.29 8.80
N GLN A 230 -10.86 -16.14 8.24
CA GLN A 230 -11.48 -15.05 9.01
C GLN A 230 -12.73 -14.41 8.37
N ASP A 231 -13.37 -15.10 7.41
CA ASP A 231 -14.62 -14.66 6.78
C ASP A 231 -14.57 -13.23 6.20
N GLY A 232 -13.39 -12.76 5.78
CA GLY A 232 -13.22 -11.49 5.08
C GLY A 232 -12.94 -10.27 5.95
N LYS A 233 -12.81 -10.43 7.27
CA LYS A 233 -12.46 -9.32 8.19
C LYS A 233 -11.50 -9.79 9.26
N TRP A 234 -10.54 -8.91 9.60
CA TRP A 234 -9.72 -9.15 10.78
C TRP A 234 -10.61 -9.09 12.03
N SER A 235 -10.71 -10.20 12.76
CA SER A 235 -11.56 -10.31 13.96
C SER A 235 -11.13 -9.38 15.10
N SER A 236 -9.95 -8.77 14.96
CA SER A 236 -9.35 -7.86 15.92
C SER A 236 -8.79 -6.62 15.25
N TYR A 237 -9.30 -5.46 15.67
CA TYR A 237 -8.61 -4.18 15.49
C TYR A 237 -7.76 -3.93 16.75
N GLY A 238 -6.64 -4.64 16.88
CA GLY A 238 -5.65 -4.31 17.91
C GLY A 238 -5.23 -2.84 17.74
N THR A 239 -5.25 -2.04 18.80
CA THR A 239 -4.81 -0.64 18.75
C THR A 239 -3.53 -0.47 19.54
N VAL A 240 -2.46 -0.02 18.88
CA VAL A 240 -1.21 0.37 19.50
C VAL A 240 -1.18 1.89 19.60
N THR A 241 -1.23 2.42 20.81
CA THR A 241 -1.14 3.88 21.04
C THR A 241 0.20 4.22 21.67
N PHE A 242 1.03 4.94 20.95
CA PHE A 242 2.23 5.56 21.48
C PHE A 242 1.87 6.91 22.10
N PHE A 243 2.25 7.09 23.36
CA PHE A 243 1.91 8.25 24.17
C PHE A 243 0.40 8.40 24.33
N LYS A 244 -0.09 7.93 25.48
CA LYS A 244 -1.47 8.20 25.89
C LYS A 244 -1.57 9.72 26.03
N THR A 245 -2.37 10.37 25.20
CA THR A 245 -2.78 11.74 25.46
C THR A 245 -3.27 11.77 26.91
N THR A 246 -2.75 12.68 27.72
CA THR A 246 -3.01 12.80 29.15
C THR A 246 -4.46 13.25 29.41
N ASP A 247 -5.45 12.54 28.85
CA ASP A 247 -6.78 13.06 28.60
C ASP A 247 -7.84 12.07 29.09
N SER A 248 -7.89 11.96 30.40
CA SER A 248 -9.15 11.92 31.14
C SER A 248 -8.89 12.31 32.60
N VAL A 249 -7.87 11.71 33.21
CA VAL A 249 -7.50 12.00 34.61
C VAL A 249 -6.94 13.41 34.77
N THR A 250 -6.11 13.89 33.83
CA THR A 250 -5.53 15.25 33.92
C THR A 250 -6.53 16.33 33.54
N LYS A 251 -7.41 16.09 32.56
CA LYS A 251 -8.52 17.00 32.25
C LYS A 251 -9.51 17.12 33.41
N THR A 252 -9.87 16.01 34.06
CA THR A 252 -10.70 16.05 35.26
C THR A 252 -9.97 16.72 36.41
N ALA A 253 -8.69 16.39 36.66
CA ALA A 253 -7.91 17.01 37.73
C ALA A 253 -7.72 18.53 37.53
N ILE A 254 -7.48 18.98 36.29
CA ILE A 254 -7.39 20.40 35.95
C ILE A 254 -8.75 21.08 36.08
N SER A 255 -9.83 20.45 35.60
CA SER A 255 -11.20 20.98 35.77
C SER A 255 -11.57 21.12 37.24
N THR A 256 -11.31 20.09 38.05
CA THR A 256 -11.59 20.10 39.49
C THR A 256 -10.71 21.13 40.22
N ALA A 257 -9.43 21.25 39.87
CA ALA A 257 -8.55 22.27 40.45
C ALA A 257 -8.99 23.69 40.08
N MET A 258 -9.44 23.92 38.85
CA MET A 258 -9.99 25.21 38.43
C MET A 258 -11.30 25.53 39.15
N GLU A 259 -12.22 24.56 39.29
CA GLU A 259 -13.46 24.73 40.05
C GLU A 259 -13.19 25.04 41.53
N GLU A 260 -12.17 24.40 42.14
CA GLU A 260 -11.77 24.65 43.52
C GLU A 260 -11.19 26.06 43.71
N GLU A 261 -10.36 26.55 42.77
CA GLU A 261 -9.87 27.94 42.81
C GLU A 261 -11.00 28.97 42.61
N PHE A 262 -11.91 28.73 41.67
CA PHE A 262 -13.06 29.60 41.47
C PHE A 262 -13.96 29.66 42.72
N ALA A 263 -14.15 28.52 43.41
CA ALA A 263 -14.88 28.47 44.66
C ALA A 263 -14.18 29.26 45.78
N LYS A 264 -12.85 29.14 45.90
CA LYS A 264 -12.05 29.92 46.86
C LYS A 264 -12.12 31.42 46.60
N GLN A 265 -12.01 31.86 45.34
CA GLN A 265 -12.16 33.27 44.99
C GLN A 265 -13.56 33.81 45.30
N LYS A 266 -14.61 33.02 45.04
CA LYS A 266 -16.00 33.41 45.36
C LYS A 266 -16.21 33.54 46.86
N ALA A 267 -15.65 32.64 47.66
CA ALA A 267 -15.70 32.71 49.12
C ALA A 267 -14.96 33.94 49.67
N SER A 268 -13.75 34.25 49.18
CA SER A 268 -13.00 35.44 49.63
C SER A 268 -13.67 36.78 49.26
N ARG A 269 -14.56 36.78 48.26
CA ARG A 269 -15.31 37.97 47.84
C ARG A 269 -16.56 38.21 48.69
N SER A 270 -17.03 37.21 49.44
CA SER A 270 -18.22 37.28 50.30
C SER A 270 -17.97 38.04 51.61
N ASP A 271 -16.72 38.12 52.08
CA ASP A 271 -16.39 38.67 53.40
C ASP A 271 -16.02 40.17 53.37
N ASN A 272 -15.97 40.78 52.19
CA ASN A 272 -15.80 42.22 52.06
C ASN A 272 -17.09 42.82 51.49
N PRO A 273 -17.87 43.59 52.28
CA PRO A 273 -18.97 44.35 51.72
C PRO A 273 -18.41 45.29 50.63
N PRO A 274 -19.11 45.45 49.50
CA PRO A 274 -18.62 46.27 48.41
C PRO A 274 -18.39 47.69 48.92
N ALA A 275 -17.13 48.11 48.95
CA ALA A 275 -16.82 49.53 49.04
C ALA A 275 -17.52 50.20 47.85
N GLN A 276 -18.44 51.11 48.16
CA GLN A 276 -19.15 51.91 47.17
C GLN A 276 -18.12 52.75 46.41
N TYR A 277 -17.68 52.26 45.25
CA TYR A 277 -16.94 53.06 44.30
C TYR A 277 -17.94 53.78 43.38
N PRO A 278 -17.95 55.11 43.35
CA PRO A 278 -18.81 55.87 42.48
C PRO A 278 -18.14 55.97 41.11
N PHE A 279 -18.14 54.89 40.34
CA PHE A 279 -17.85 54.98 38.91
C PHE A 279 -18.53 53.82 38.18
N ALA A 280 -19.66 54.14 37.54
CA ALA A 280 -20.35 53.22 36.65
C ALA A 280 -19.45 52.93 35.44
N LEU A 281 -18.82 51.75 35.43
CA LEU A 281 -18.25 51.19 34.22
C LEU A 281 -19.39 50.60 33.39
N PRO A 282 -19.45 50.89 32.07
CA PRO A 282 -20.52 50.40 31.22
C PRO A 282 -20.42 48.89 31.01
N ASP A 283 -21.48 48.17 31.39
CA ASP A 283 -21.97 46.86 30.91
C ASP A 283 -20.97 45.89 30.27
N ALA A 284 -19.85 45.60 30.95
CA ALA A 284 -18.88 44.58 30.51
C ALA A 284 -19.48 43.16 30.49
N GLU A 285 -20.52 42.90 31.29
CA GLU A 285 -21.20 41.60 31.37
C GLU A 285 -21.98 41.28 30.07
N ASN A 286 -22.60 42.30 29.47
CA ASN A 286 -23.29 42.16 28.18
C ASN A 286 -22.31 41.90 27.02
N SER A 287 -21.10 42.48 27.08
CA SER A 287 -20.06 42.26 26.05
C SER A 287 -19.55 40.81 26.04
N ILE A 288 -19.39 40.19 27.22
CA ILE A 288 -18.90 38.81 27.32
C ILE A 288 -19.97 37.82 26.86
N GLU A 289 -21.24 38.03 27.22
CA GLU A 289 -22.33 37.18 26.70
C GLU A 289 -22.48 37.30 25.19
N GLN A 290 -22.26 38.49 24.63
CA GLN A 290 -22.34 38.72 23.20
C GLN A 290 -21.18 38.03 22.44
N GLU A 291 -19.95 38.07 22.94
CA GLU A 291 -18.81 37.33 22.37
C GLU A 291 -19.01 35.81 22.46
N LEU A 292 -19.52 35.31 23.59
CA LEU A 292 -19.79 33.88 23.76
C LEU A 292 -20.88 33.38 22.81
N SER A 293 -21.88 34.23 22.53
CA SER A 293 -22.94 33.96 21.56
C SER A 293 -22.39 33.89 20.13
N GLN A 294 -21.51 34.82 19.75
CA GLN A 294 -20.86 34.83 18.43
C GLN A 294 -19.97 33.59 18.23
N LEU A 295 -19.23 33.17 19.25
CA LEU A 295 -18.40 31.95 19.19
C LEU A 295 -19.24 30.68 19.00
N LYS A 296 -20.38 30.55 19.70
CA LYS A 296 -21.30 29.43 19.51
C LYS A 296 -21.88 29.40 18.09
N GLN A 297 -22.19 30.57 17.54
CA GLN A 297 -22.73 30.69 16.18
C GLN A 297 -21.67 30.33 15.11
N MET A 298 -20.42 30.76 15.27
CA MET A 298 -19.31 30.37 14.39
C MET A 298 -19.06 28.85 14.39
N ASN A 299 -19.15 28.21 15.55
CA ASN A 299 -18.93 26.76 15.65
C ASN A 299 -20.03 25.96 14.93
N HIS A 300 -21.29 26.40 15.03
CA HIS A 300 -22.39 25.81 14.26
C HIS A 300 -22.22 26.00 12.75
N THR A 301 -21.77 27.17 12.29
CA THR A 301 -21.51 27.42 10.86
C THR A 301 -20.37 26.54 10.34
N MET A 302 -19.27 26.37 11.09
CA MET A 302 -18.17 25.47 10.67
C MET A 302 -18.59 23.99 10.60
N MET A 303 -19.46 23.54 11.50
CA MET A 303 -20.03 22.19 11.45
C MET A 303 -20.93 22.00 10.23
N ALA A 304 -21.74 23.00 9.88
CA ALA A 304 -22.60 22.97 8.68
C ALA A 304 -21.77 22.97 7.38
N THR A 305 -20.70 23.78 7.29
CA THR A 305 -19.80 23.81 6.12
C THR A 305 -19.07 22.47 5.93
N ARG A 306 -18.74 21.76 7.01
CA ARG A 306 -18.16 20.40 6.94
C ARG A 306 -19.15 19.35 6.42
N GLN A 307 -20.45 19.50 6.67
CA GLN A 307 -21.45 18.60 6.11
C GLN A 307 -21.72 18.89 4.62
N PHE A 308 -21.74 20.15 4.20
CA PHE A 308 -21.96 20.52 2.80
C PHE A 308 -20.79 20.15 1.87
N SER A 309 -19.53 20.26 2.32
CA SER A 309 -18.38 19.84 1.48
C SER A 309 -18.32 18.33 1.21
N SER A 310 -19.10 17.52 1.93
CA SER A 310 -19.19 16.07 1.71
C SER A 310 -20.25 15.66 0.68
N LEU A 311 -21.19 16.56 0.36
CA LEU A 311 -22.33 16.28 -0.53
C LEU A 311 -22.14 16.80 -1.95
N ASP A 312 -21.38 17.88 -2.15
CA ASP A 312 -21.19 18.47 -3.49
C ASP A 312 -20.23 17.65 -4.38
N HIS A 313 -19.40 16.77 -3.82
CA HIS A 313 -18.51 15.91 -4.63
C HIS A 313 -19.16 14.66 -5.22
N LEU A 314 -20.45 14.39 -4.94
CA LEU A 314 -21.15 13.19 -5.43
C LEU A 314 -22.11 13.45 -6.60
N ASN A 315 -22.45 14.70 -6.93
CA ASN A 315 -23.43 15.01 -7.99
C ASN A 315 -22.83 15.43 -9.34
N ASP A 316 -21.53 15.76 -9.42
CA ASP A 316 -20.91 16.25 -10.65
C ASP A 316 -20.38 15.16 -11.60
N PHE A 317 -20.57 13.88 -11.29
CA PHE A 317 -20.04 12.76 -12.09
C PHE A 317 -21.05 12.09 -13.05
N GLU A 318 -22.32 12.50 -13.09
CA GLU A 318 -23.35 11.80 -13.87
C GLU A 318 -23.69 12.40 -15.25
N HIS A 319 -23.05 13.48 -15.72
CA HIS A 319 -23.48 14.19 -16.95
C HIS A 319 -22.40 14.51 -18.00
N SER A 320 -21.44 13.61 -18.24
CA SER A 320 -20.55 13.77 -19.40
C SER A 320 -20.20 12.45 -20.11
N ASP A 321 -21.21 11.78 -20.67
CA ASP A 321 -21.00 10.72 -21.66
C ASP A 321 -22.03 10.82 -22.77
N GLN A 322 -21.76 11.67 -23.77
CA GLN A 322 -22.39 11.60 -25.08
C GLN A 322 -21.63 12.47 -26.10
N ARG A 323 -20.72 11.82 -26.84
CA ARG A 323 -20.44 12.00 -28.28
C ARG A 323 -18.99 11.58 -28.57
N TYR A 324 -18.82 10.50 -29.32
CA TYR A 324 -18.03 10.44 -30.57
C TYR A 324 -17.82 8.98 -30.97
N ALA A 325 -18.51 8.55 -32.03
CA ALA A 325 -18.21 7.34 -32.80
C ALA A 325 -17.76 7.76 -34.21
N PRO A 326 -17.00 6.91 -34.94
CA PRO A 326 -15.95 7.36 -35.85
C PRO A 326 -16.38 7.46 -37.32
N GLY A 327 -15.73 8.37 -38.05
CA GLY A 327 -15.84 8.52 -39.50
C GLY A 327 -14.98 7.51 -40.26
N VAL A 328 -15.67 6.73 -41.09
CA VAL A 328 -15.16 5.82 -42.12
C VAL A 328 -14.47 6.62 -43.23
N ASN A 329 -13.30 6.18 -43.68
CA ASN A 329 -12.80 6.51 -45.02
C ASN A 329 -12.07 5.30 -45.63
N ALA A 330 -12.45 5.03 -46.87
CA ALA A 330 -12.03 3.90 -47.69
C ALA A 330 -10.95 4.30 -48.71
N MET A 331 -10.36 3.25 -49.32
CA MET A 331 -9.64 3.17 -50.62
C MET A 331 -8.09 3.27 -50.58
N PRO A 332 -7.35 2.72 -51.58
CA PRO A 332 -7.65 1.55 -52.43
C PRO A 332 -6.46 0.58 -52.67
N ASN A 333 -6.83 -0.59 -53.21
CA ASN A 333 -6.10 -1.55 -54.06
C ASN A 333 -4.62 -1.29 -54.42
N GLY A 334 -3.80 -2.34 -54.23
CA GLY A 334 -2.53 -2.54 -54.94
C GLY A 334 -1.96 -3.94 -54.71
N SER A 335 -2.23 -4.86 -55.64
CA SER A 335 -1.38 -6.04 -55.93
C SER A 335 -0.54 -5.70 -57.18
N PRO A 336 0.67 -6.28 -57.40
CA PRO A 336 0.80 -7.69 -57.80
C PRO A 336 2.11 -8.39 -57.35
N GLY A 337 2.21 -9.70 -57.58
CA GLY A 337 3.52 -10.32 -57.83
C GLY A 337 3.77 -11.69 -57.20
N SER A 338 3.52 -12.73 -57.98
CA SER A 338 3.80 -14.14 -57.79
C SER A 338 5.29 -14.53 -57.89
N ALA A 339 5.74 -15.46 -57.04
CA ALA A 339 6.66 -16.59 -57.33
C ALA A 339 6.72 -17.44 -56.03
N GLY A 340 6.48 -18.74 -55.98
CA GLY A 340 6.78 -19.80 -56.94
C GLY A 340 8.02 -20.56 -56.44
N SER A 341 7.84 -21.54 -55.55
CA SER A 341 8.85 -22.59 -55.28
C SER A 341 8.26 -23.69 -54.38
N GLN A 342 7.92 -24.82 -54.99
CA GLN A 342 7.63 -26.09 -54.34
C GLN A 342 8.92 -26.71 -53.80
N GLY A 343 8.86 -27.31 -52.61
CA GLY A 343 9.91 -28.15 -52.04
C GLY A 343 9.27 -29.19 -51.11
N VAL A 344 9.12 -30.39 -51.65
CA VAL A 344 8.71 -31.62 -50.97
C VAL A 344 9.95 -32.23 -50.32
N GLU A 345 9.89 -32.63 -49.04
CA GLU A 345 10.27 -33.98 -48.56
C GLU A 345 10.28 -34.13 -47.02
N ASN A 346 9.51 -35.13 -46.59
CA ASN A 346 9.66 -36.08 -45.47
C ASN A 346 9.59 -35.68 -43.98
N PRO A 347 8.71 -36.35 -43.20
CA PRO A 347 8.66 -36.25 -41.74
C PRO A 347 9.62 -37.24 -41.08
N VAL A 348 10.54 -36.74 -40.27
CA VAL A 348 11.30 -37.56 -39.31
C VAL A 348 10.44 -37.78 -38.07
N GLN A 349 10.10 -39.04 -37.82
CA GLN A 349 9.58 -39.51 -36.55
C GLN A 349 10.64 -39.28 -35.45
N LEU A 350 10.29 -38.49 -34.44
CA LEU A 350 10.99 -38.49 -33.16
C LEU A 350 9.98 -38.82 -32.06
N SER A 351 9.84 -40.11 -31.80
CA SER A 351 9.18 -40.63 -30.61
C SER A 351 10.15 -40.64 -29.44
N ALA A 352 9.63 -40.22 -28.28
CA ALA A 352 10.10 -40.45 -26.91
C ALA A 352 10.85 -39.30 -26.21
N ILE A 353 10.42 -39.10 -24.95
CA ILE A 353 10.99 -38.32 -23.85
C ILE A 353 10.56 -36.84 -23.80
N THR A 354 9.34 -36.57 -23.33
CA THR A 354 9.12 -35.79 -22.10
C THR A 354 7.69 -36.03 -21.58
N LYS A 355 7.55 -36.84 -20.53
CA LYS A 355 6.36 -36.82 -19.67
C LYS A 355 6.51 -35.62 -18.74
N THR A 356 6.10 -34.44 -19.17
CA THR A 356 5.69 -33.37 -18.26
C THR A 356 4.22 -33.62 -17.94
N GLY A 357 3.94 -33.97 -16.70
CA GLY A 357 2.57 -34.13 -16.21
C GLY A 357 1.83 -32.82 -16.43
N ALA A 358 0.83 -32.85 -17.31
CA ALA A 358 -0.08 -31.73 -17.48
C ALA A 358 -0.91 -31.58 -16.21
N ILE A 359 -0.92 -30.37 -15.67
CA ILE A 359 -1.84 -29.92 -14.62
C ILE A 359 -3.22 -29.88 -15.28
N HIS A 360 -4.12 -30.80 -14.91
CA HIS A 360 -5.36 -31.03 -15.64
C HIS A 360 -6.58 -30.36 -15.00
N SER A 361 -6.47 -29.84 -13.78
CA SER A 361 -7.55 -29.13 -13.10
C SER A 361 -7.06 -27.88 -12.35
N MET A 362 -7.95 -26.90 -12.18
CA MET A 362 -7.76 -25.79 -11.23
C MET A 362 -7.57 -26.32 -9.80
N ASP A 363 -8.11 -27.48 -9.48
CA ASP A 363 -7.93 -28.14 -8.19
C ASP A 363 -6.46 -28.55 -7.97
N ASP A 364 -5.77 -29.01 -9.01
CA ASP A 364 -4.34 -29.36 -8.93
C ASP A 364 -3.49 -28.12 -8.60
N VAL A 365 -3.87 -26.94 -9.13
CA VAL A 365 -3.21 -25.67 -8.83
C VAL A 365 -3.45 -25.27 -7.38
N VAL A 366 -4.69 -25.41 -6.89
CA VAL A 366 -5.04 -25.12 -5.49
C VAL A 366 -4.29 -26.05 -4.55
N ASP A 367 -4.17 -27.33 -4.87
CA ASP A 367 -3.43 -28.29 -4.06
C ASP A 367 -1.92 -28.05 -4.10
N HIS A 368 -1.36 -27.62 -5.23
CA HIS A 368 0.04 -27.23 -5.31
C HIS A 368 0.33 -25.98 -4.46
N VAL A 369 -0.58 -24.99 -4.47
CA VAL A 369 -0.48 -23.80 -3.62
C VAL A 369 -0.59 -24.17 -2.13
N ARG A 370 -1.50 -25.07 -1.76
CA ARG A 370 -1.57 -25.60 -0.38
C ARG A 370 -0.29 -26.31 0.02
N SER A 371 0.25 -27.16 -0.85
CA SER A 371 1.51 -27.88 -0.60
C SER A 371 2.69 -26.92 -0.42
N LEU A 372 2.78 -25.86 -1.23
CA LEU A 372 3.82 -24.85 -1.12
C LEU A 372 3.68 -24.05 0.20
N ASN A 373 2.44 -23.71 0.56
CA ASN A 373 2.14 -22.99 1.80
C ASN A 373 2.46 -23.86 3.03
N GLN A 374 2.18 -25.17 2.98
CA GLN A 374 2.54 -26.12 4.02
C GLN A 374 4.06 -26.26 4.14
N ALA A 375 4.77 -26.44 3.01
CA ALA A 375 6.23 -26.54 3.02
C ALA A 375 6.91 -25.29 3.57
N LEU A 376 6.40 -24.08 3.24
CA LEU A 376 6.87 -22.82 3.81
C LEU A 376 6.56 -22.72 5.31
N SER A 377 5.39 -23.18 5.74
CA SER A 377 5.03 -23.24 7.16
C SER A 377 5.95 -24.18 7.93
N ASP A 378 6.27 -25.36 7.40
CA ASP A 378 7.15 -26.35 8.03
C ASP A 378 8.59 -25.83 8.11
N LEU A 379 9.06 -25.10 7.11
CA LEU A 379 10.38 -24.47 7.11
C LEU A 379 10.54 -23.39 8.19
N LEU A 380 9.43 -22.79 8.63
CA LEU A 380 9.40 -21.75 9.67
C LEU A 380 9.20 -22.30 11.09
N VAL A 381 8.97 -23.61 11.24
CA VAL A 381 8.75 -24.29 12.54
C VAL A 381 10.05 -24.78 13.17
N THR A 382 11.21 -24.64 12.51
CA THR A 382 12.45 -25.32 12.94
C THR A 382 13.22 -24.70 14.11
N ASP A 383 12.75 -23.67 14.83
CA ASP A 383 13.62 -22.99 15.82
C ASP A 383 12.98 -22.55 17.16
N ASP A 384 12.04 -23.33 17.70
CA ASP A 384 11.59 -23.18 19.10
C ASP A 384 11.83 -24.48 19.89
N GLN A 385 13.09 -24.91 20.00
CA GLN A 385 13.47 -25.85 21.07
C GLN A 385 13.69 -25.03 22.35
N PRO A 386 12.95 -25.32 23.45
CA PRO A 386 13.16 -24.61 24.70
C PRO A 386 14.57 -24.89 25.22
N ILE A 387 15.35 -23.81 25.39
CA ILE A 387 16.67 -23.82 26.02
C ILE A 387 16.48 -24.45 27.42
N ARG A 388 16.93 -25.70 27.57
CA ARG A 388 16.97 -26.34 28.89
C ARG A 388 18.00 -25.61 29.76
N PRO A 389 17.68 -25.23 31.00
CA PRO A 389 18.66 -24.66 31.90
C PRO A 389 19.77 -25.69 32.19
N PRO A 390 21.03 -25.23 32.36
CA PRO A 390 22.15 -26.12 32.64
C PRO A 390 21.94 -26.82 34.00
N ARG A 391 22.28 -28.11 34.03
CA ARG A 391 22.32 -28.94 35.25
C ARG A 391 23.64 -28.77 35.99
#